data_AF-A0A2J6HLL4-F1
#
_entry.id   AF-A0A2J6HLL4-F1
#
_cell.length_a   1.000
_cell.length_b   1.000
_cell.length_c   1.000
_cell.angle_alpha   90.00
_cell.angle_beta   90.00
_cell.angle_gamma   90.00
#
_symmetry.space_group_name_H-M   'P 1'
#
loop_
_entity.id
_entity.type
_entity.pdbx_description
1 polymer ?
#
loop_
_entity_poly.entity_id
_entity_poly.type
_entity_poly.pdbx_seq_one_letter_code
_entity_poly.pdbx_strand_id
1 'polypeptide(L)'
;MKNLVIILVVVLISASSYGIGKKHSYSDTTFNNIEFEEITFILDKRTQDTLQIEGLLKQKTFIDGIPCYGSISFHMDWRLKNFTLAGDHIFGNHLFPKDTYVGICIDRFSLEAGHFKTIGGDTVNTCRFKSNQIINGLTCDGEEVIFTTEWNLRACILSDDDTIAGNLIEKGTLAKFDENGSIWIYCLYDPIIQGHHCLGTNYKFWMGGGGICFYPNGQLKYFRPVDDVEVQGVWCRSSSMTWGISLYESGKLMKCSSAKDQTIGGVFYTKKTTLEFDEDGNVINSK
;
A
#
# COMPACT_ATOMS: atom_id res chain seq x y z
N MET A 1 -44.75 28.47 22.03
CA MET A 1 -45.05 27.03 21.80
C MET A 1 -43.84 26.42 21.11
N LYS A 2 -43.01 25.68 21.84
CA LYS A 2 -41.86 24.96 21.26
C LYS A 2 -42.38 23.57 20.85
N ASN A 3 -42.45 23.31 19.55
CA ASN A 3 -42.85 22.01 19.03
C ASN A 3 -41.77 20.99 19.37
N LEU A 4 -42.08 20.10 20.31
CA LEU A 4 -41.30 18.92 20.63
C LEU A 4 -41.62 17.88 19.55
N VAL A 5 -40.81 17.80 18.49
CA VAL A 5 -40.91 16.75 17.48
C VAL A 5 -40.35 15.47 18.13
N ILE A 6 -41.25 14.60 18.58
CA ILE A 6 -40.91 13.24 19.02
C ILE A 6 -40.69 12.42 17.75
N ILE A 7 -39.43 12.27 17.34
CA ILE A 7 -39.06 11.34 16.27
C ILE A 7 -39.28 9.92 16.81
N LEU A 8 -40.30 9.24 16.26
CA LEU A 8 -40.59 7.84 16.56
C LEU A 8 -39.53 6.97 15.89
N VAL A 9 -38.48 6.64 16.62
CA VAL A 9 -37.40 5.77 16.11
C VAL A 9 -37.86 4.32 16.19
N VAL A 10 -38.23 3.72 15.06
CA VAL A 10 -38.53 2.28 14.95
C VAL A 10 -37.21 1.51 14.99
N VAL A 11 -37.00 0.74 16.06
CA VAL A 11 -35.80 -0.11 16.23
C VAL A 11 -36.12 -1.52 15.76
N LEU A 12 -35.57 -1.92 14.61
CA LEU A 12 -35.59 -3.31 14.15
C LEU A 12 -34.36 -4.04 14.70
N ILE A 13 -34.57 -5.05 15.55
CA ILE A 13 -33.49 -5.88 16.11
C ILE A 13 -33.48 -7.24 15.40
N SER A 14 -32.57 -7.43 14.44
CA SER A 14 -32.35 -8.74 13.80
C SER A 14 -31.22 -9.49 14.51
N ALA A 15 -31.53 -10.65 15.10
CA ALA A 15 -30.55 -11.50 15.78
C ALA A 15 -30.00 -12.57 14.80
N SER A 16 -28.82 -12.34 14.23
CA SER A 16 -28.06 -13.37 13.50
C SER A 16 -26.84 -13.81 14.32
N SER A 17 -26.87 -15.06 14.77
CA SER A 17 -25.80 -15.77 15.48
C SER A 17 -24.61 -16.03 14.53
N TYR A 18 -23.38 -15.89 15.02
CA TYR A 18 -22.06 -16.00 14.33
C TYR A 18 -21.42 -14.72 13.73
N GLY A 19 -21.85 -13.51 14.12
CA GLY A 19 -21.08 -12.27 13.93
C GLY A 19 -20.43 -11.74 15.21
N ILE A 20 -19.29 -11.07 15.10
CA ILE A 20 -18.52 -10.46 16.22
C ILE A 20 -19.30 -9.35 16.94
N GLY A 21 -20.33 -8.75 16.33
CA GLY A 21 -21.12 -7.67 16.93
C GLY A 21 -22.63 -7.87 16.87
N LYS A 22 -23.37 -7.08 17.66
CA LYS A 22 -24.83 -6.90 17.57
C LYS A 22 -25.10 -5.68 16.69
N LYS A 23 -25.95 -5.83 15.66
CA LYS A 23 -26.31 -4.73 14.76
C LYS A 23 -27.57 -4.01 15.23
N HIS A 24 -27.55 -2.68 15.15
CA HIS A 24 -28.69 -1.81 15.43
C HIS A 24 -28.84 -0.84 14.26
N SER A 25 -29.94 -0.96 13.51
CA SER A 25 -30.20 -0.15 12.33
C SER A 25 -31.37 0.80 12.55
N TYR A 26 -31.25 1.99 11.99
CA TYR A 26 -32.23 3.07 12.08
C TYR A 26 -32.47 3.62 10.68
N SER A 27 -33.72 3.73 10.27
CA SER A 27 -34.09 4.25 8.95
C SER A 27 -34.64 5.68 9.05
N ASP A 28 -34.47 6.45 7.98
CA ASP A 28 -35.06 7.79 7.81
C ASP A 28 -34.79 8.73 9.00
N THR A 29 -33.52 8.86 9.37
CA THR A 29 -33.10 9.49 10.63
C THR A 29 -32.00 10.53 10.42
N THR A 30 -31.75 11.32 11.45
CA THR A 30 -30.69 12.33 11.47
C THR A 30 -29.78 12.10 12.67
N PHE A 31 -28.49 11.96 12.43
CA PHE A 31 -27.45 11.91 13.48
C PHE A 31 -26.38 12.94 13.17
N ASN A 32 -25.94 13.71 14.17
CA ASN A 32 -24.90 14.74 14.01
C ASN A 32 -25.15 15.70 12.83
N ASN A 33 -26.41 16.09 12.62
CA ASN A 33 -26.86 16.93 11.48
C ASN A 33 -26.63 16.30 10.09
N ILE A 34 -26.49 14.98 10.02
CA ILE A 34 -26.39 14.22 8.78
C ILE A 34 -27.66 13.40 8.62
N GLU A 35 -28.29 13.52 7.45
CA GLU A 35 -29.51 12.80 7.10
C GLU A 35 -29.18 11.45 6.44
N PHE A 36 -29.72 10.37 7.02
CA PHE A 36 -29.50 9.01 6.57
C PHE A 36 -30.80 8.36 6.10
N GLU A 37 -30.76 7.67 4.97
CA GLU A 37 -31.78 6.68 4.59
C GLU A 37 -31.76 5.52 5.57
N GLU A 38 -30.55 5.06 5.92
CA GLU A 38 -30.29 4.04 6.91
C GLU A 38 -28.94 4.31 7.59
N ILE A 39 -28.86 4.07 8.90
CA ILE A 39 -27.61 4.04 9.65
C ILE A 39 -27.60 2.83 10.57
N THR A 40 -26.48 2.10 10.55
CA THR A 40 -26.25 0.87 11.30
C THR A 40 -25.07 1.05 12.24
N PHE A 41 -25.30 0.74 13.52
CA PHE A 41 -24.29 0.63 14.55
C PHE A 41 -23.99 -0.85 14.78
N ILE A 42 -22.71 -1.21 14.71
CA ILE A 42 -22.22 -2.53 15.09
C ILE A 42 -21.63 -2.41 16.48
N LEU A 43 -22.25 -3.05 17.47
CA LEU A 43 -21.86 -2.98 18.88
C LEU A 43 -21.15 -4.27 19.32
N ASP A 44 -20.17 -4.14 20.19
CA ASP A 44 -19.58 -5.29 20.88
C ASP A 44 -20.63 -5.97 21.75
N LYS A 45 -20.74 -7.29 21.66
CA LYS A 45 -21.82 -8.03 22.34
C LYS A 45 -21.72 -7.96 23.86
N ARG A 46 -20.51 -7.82 24.42
CA ARG A 46 -20.28 -7.90 25.86
C ARG A 46 -20.35 -6.52 26.51
N THR A 47 -19.68 -5.53 25.93
CA THR A 47 -19.56 -4.18 26.46
C THR A 47 -20.68 -3.27 25.98
N GLN A 48 -21.32 -3.59 24.85
CA GLN A 48 -22.21 -2.71 24.10
C GLN A 48 -21.52 -1.46 23.53
N ASP A 49 -20.18 -1.43 23.53
CA ASP A 49 -19.42 -0.35 22.91
C ASP A 49 -19.58 -0.37 21.38
N THR A 50 -19.56 0.79 20.75
CA THR A 50 -19.68 0.89 19.29
C THR A 50 -18.36 0.46 18.63
N LEU A 51 -18.41 -0.59 17.82
CA LEU A 51 -17.28 -1.08 17.05
C LEU A 51 -17.18 -0.41 15.67
N GLN A 52 -18.31 -0.13 15.05
CA GLN A 52 -18.39 0.43 13.70
C GLN A 52 -19.71 1.17 13.48
N ILE A 53 -19.67 2.22 12.67
CA ILE A 53 -20.84 2.99 12.23
C ILE A 53 -20.83 2.99 10.69
N GLU A 54 -21.92 2.54 10.09
CA GLU A 54 -22.15 2.53 8.64
C GLU A 54 -23.45 3.28 8.33
N GLY A 55 -23.49 4.06 7.26
CA GLY A 55 -24.70 4.80 6.89
C GLY A 55 -24.86 4.95 5.38
N LEU A 56 -26.10 5.11 4.95
CA LEU A 56 -26.50 5.45 3.59
C LEU A 56 -27.10 6.86 3.60
N LEU A 57 -26.43 7.82 2.95
CA LEU A 57 -26.86 9.21 2.89
C LEU A 57 -28.07 9.38 1.96
N LYS A 58 -29.08 10.17 2.36
CA LYS A 58 -30.25 10.50 1.52
C LYS A 58 -29.91 11.32 0.28
N GLN A 59 -28.86 12.13 0.40
CA GLN A 59 -28.47 13.10 -0.60
C GLN A 59 -26.98 13.40 -0.47
N LYS A 60 -26.48 14.23 -1.38
CA LYS A 60 -25.15 14.82 -1.23
C LYS A 60 -25.07 15.58 0.10
N THR A 61 -24.10 15.22 0.92
CA THR A 61 -23.87 15.84 2.23
C THR A 61 -22.42 16.27 2.35
N PHE A 62 -22.18 17.44 2.92
CA PHE A 62 -20.83 17.89 3.26
C PHE A 62 -20.52 17.48 4.70
N ILE A 63 -19.46 16.70 4.89
CA ILE A 63 -18.99 16.26 6.20
C ILE A 63 -17.54 16.74 6.32
N ASP A 64 -17.27 17.62 7.28
CA ASP A 64 -15.97 18.29 7.43
C ASP A 64 -15.45 18.97 6.15
N GLY A 65 -16.37 19.54 5.36
CA GLY A 65 -16.06 20.18 4.08
C GLY A 65 -15.87 19.21 2.89
N ILE A 66 -15.96 17.90 3.12
CA ILE A 66 -15.83 16.87 2.08
C ILE A 66 -17.21 16.55 1.50
N PRO A 67 -17.42 16.65 0.17
CA PRO A 67 -18.69 16.29 -0.45
C PRO A 67 -18.84 14.76 -0.55
N CYS A 68 -19.74 14.17 0.21
CA CYS A 68 -20.00 12.73 0.25
C CYS A 68 -21.41 12.39 -0.30
N TYR A 69 -21.57 11.19 -0.84
CA TYR A 69 -22.89 10.61 -1.15
C TYR A 69 -22.88 9.08 -1.04
N GLY A 70 -24.06 8.48 -1.01
CA GLY A 70 -24.21 7.03 -0.96
C GLY A 70 -23.78 6.44 0.38
N SER A 71 -23.15 5.26 0.33
CA SER A 71 -22.69 4.55 1.52
C SER A 71 -21.43 5.20 2.09
N ILE A 72 -21.42 5.38 3.41
CA ILE A 72 -20.31 5.90 4.19
C ILE A 72 -20.10 5.06 5.47
N SER A 73 -18.93 5.17 6.07
CA SER A 73 -18.64 4.64 7.40
C SER A 73 -17.79 5.61 8.19
N PHE A 74 -17.89 5.50 9.51
CA PHE A 74 -17.16 6.34 10.45
C PHE A 74 -16.29 5.51 11.39
N HIS A 75 -15.26 6.16 11.90
CA HIS A 75 -14.59 5.75 13.14
C HIS A 75 -15.53 5.97 14.33
N MET A 76 -15.20 5.40 15.49
CA MET A 76 -16.04 5.48 16.70
C MET A 76 -16.28 6.92 17.18
N ASP A 77 -15.39 7.83 16.81
CA ASP A 77 -15.44 9.26 17.12
C ASP A 77 -16.14 10.11 16.05
N TRP A 78 -16.89 9.46 15.14
CA TRP A 78 -17.61 10.10 14.04
C TRP A 78 -16.74 10.78 12.97
N ARG A 79 -15.43 10.55 12.96
CA ARG A 79 -14.61 10.93 11.81
C ARG A 79 -14.87 10.02 10.63
N LEU A 80 -14.92 10.58 9.43
CA LEU A 80 -15.08 9.80 8.20
C LEU A 80 -14.01 8.73 8.08
N LYS A 81 -14.44 7.50 7.76
CA LYS A 81 -13.56 6.35 7.54
C LYS A 81 -13.60 5.90 6.08
N ASN A 82 -14.76 5.58 5.53
CA ASN A 82 -14.90 5.25 4.11
C ASN A 82 -16.09 6.00 3.51
N PHE A 83 -15.96 6.50 2.29
CA PHE A 83 -17.04 7.22 1.59
C PHE A 83 -16.78 7.33 0.08
N THR A 84 -17.78 7.78 -0.67
CA THR A 84 -17.64 8.13 -2.09
C THR A 84 -17.82 9.64 -2.29
N LEU A 85 -16.96 10.26 -3.10
CA LEU A 85 -16.99 11.70 -3.38
C LEU A 85 -18.16 12.12 -4.28
N ALA A 86 -19.00 13.04 -3.81
CA ALA A 86 -20.15 13.56 -4.57
C ALA A 86 -19.78 14.64 -5.61
N GLY A 87 -18.51 15.04 -5.64
CA GLY A 87 -17.92 15.99 -6.57
C GLY A 87 -16.40 15.98 -6.43
N ASP A 88 -15.70 16.66 -7.33
CA ASP A 88 -14.25 16.73 -7.26
C ASP A 88 -13.80 17.36 -5.93
N HIS A 89 -12.72 16.83 -5.36
CA HIS A 89 -12.19 17.29 -4.08
C HIS A 89 -10.67 17.21 -4.07
N ILE A 90 -10.03 18.13 -3.34
CA ILE A 90 -8.57 18.16 -3.23
C ILE A 90 -8.17 17.55 -1.90
N PHE A 91 -7.32 16.52 -1.94
CA PHE A 91 -6.62 16.03 -0.76
C PHE A 91 -5.11 16.22 -0.93
N GLY A 92 -4.49 16.90 0.03
CA GLY A 92 -3.09 17.33 -0.11
C GLY A 92 -2.90 18.18 -1.37
N ASN A 93 -2.07 17.70 -2.30
CA ASN A 93 -1.80 18.35 -3.57
C ASN A 93 -2.45 17.66 -4.79
N HIS A 94 -3.41 16.76 -4.55
CA HIS A 94 -4.02 15.94 -5.59
C HIS A 94 -5.52 16.25 -5.73
N LEU A 95 -5.98 16.36 -6.97
CA LEU A 95 -7.41 16.48 -7.31
C LEU A 95 -8.00 15.07 -7.48
N PHE A 96 -9.00 14.74 -6.68
CA PHE A 96 -9.72 13.48 -6.73
C PHE A 96 -11.04 13.74 -7.42
N PRO A 97 -11.33 13.05 -8.54
CA PRO A 97 -12.56 13.28 -9.28
C PRO A 97 -13.77 12.79 -8.48
N LYS A 98 -14.93 13.31 -8.85
CA LYS A 98 -16.24 12.78 -8.46
C LYS A 98 -16.28 11.24 -8.61
N ASP A 99 -17.00 10.61 -7.69
CA ASP A 99 -17.22 9.17 -7.59
C ASP A 99 -15.96 8.36 -7.22
N THR A 100 -14.89 9.02 -6.77
CA THR A 100 -13.77 8.32 -6.13
C THR A 100 -14.20 7.79 -4.77
N TYR A 101 -13.95 6.51 -4.52
CA TYR A 101 -14.10 5.91 -3.20
C TYR A 101 -12.83 6.15 -2.39
N VAL A 102 -12.98 6.64 -1.17
CA VAL A 102 -11.88 7.06 -0.30
C VAL A 102 -12.00 6.36 1.05
N GLY A 103 -10.90 5.77 1.51
CA GLY A 103 -10.69 5.30 2.87
C GLY A 103 -9.66 6.18 3.59
N ILE A 104 -9.98 6.68 4.78
CA ILE A 104 -9.11 7.54 5.60
C ILE A 104 -8.66 6.82 6.86
N CYS A 105 -7.35 6.89 7.14
CA CYS A 105 -6.71 6.26 8.30
C CYS A 105 -7.08 4.78 8.44
N ILE A 106 -7.02 4.06 7.33
CA ILE A 106 -7.29 2.62 7.28
C ILE A 106 -6.09 1.89 7.85
N ASP A 107 -6.33 1.06 8.86
CA ASP A 107 -5.31 0.15 9.38
C ASP A 107 -4.87 -0.79 8.25
N ARG A 108 -3.56 -0.83 8.01
CA ARG A 108 -2.93 -1.66 6.99
C ARG A 108 -3.25 -3.15 7.16
N PHE A 109 -3.45 -3.65 8.38
CA PHE A 109 -3.90 -5.03 8.62
C PHE A 109 -5.32 -5.28 8.09
N SER A 110 -6.15 -4.24 7.95
CA SER A 110 -7.48 -4.37 7.35
C SER A 110 -7.45 -4.47 5.82
N LEU A 111 -6.31 -4.19 5.19
CA LEU A 111 -6.11 -4.31 3.74
C LEU A 111 -5.74 -5.74 3.30
N GLU A 112 -5.73 -6.71 4.21
CA GLU A 112 -5.34 -8.10 3.97
C GLU A 112 -6.20 -8.86 2.94
N ALA A 113 -7.27 -8.25 2.41
CA ALA A 113 -8.05 -8.76 1.28
C ALA A 113 -7.60 -8.24 -0.11
N GLY A 114 -6.70 -7.25 -0.16
CA GLY A 114 -6.17 -6.66 -1.39
C GLY A 114 -4.82 -7.26 -1.82
N HIS A 115 -4.30 -6.81 -2.97
CA HIS A 115 -3.01 -7.27 -3.50
C HIS A 115 -1.79 -6.81 -2.66
N PHE A 116 -2.01 -5.98 -1.64
CA PHE A 116 -0.98 -5.33 -0.83
C PHE A 116 -0.92 -5.91 0.58
N LYS A 117 -0.41 -7.13 0.71
CA LYS A 117 0.01 -7.59 2.02
C LYS A 117 1.27 -6.81 2.39
N THR A 118 1.25 -6.08 3.51
CA THR A 118 2.39 -5.29 4.00
C THR A 118 2.50 -5.48 5.51
N ILE A 119 3.73 -5.66 6.02
CA ILE A 119 3.99 -5.94 7.45
C ILE A 119 4.25 -4.60 8.15
N GLY A 120 3.42 -4.19 9.11
CA GLY A 120 3.61 -3.00 9.95
C GLY A 120 2.30 -2.34 10.40
N GLY A 121 2.30 -1.66 11.56
CA GLY A 121 1.12 -1.07 12.19
C GLY A 121 0.77 0.36 11.78
N ASP A 122 1.13 0.78 10.58
CA ASP A 122 0.85 2.14 10.10
C ASP A 122 -0.56 2.24 9.51
N THR A 123 -1.21 3.38 9.71
CA THR A 123 -2.45 3.74 9.00
C THR A 123 -2.14 4.37 7.64
N VAL A 124 -2.98 4.11 6.64
CA VAL A 124 -2.87 4.69 5.29
C VAL A 124 -4.21 5.24 4.82
N ASN A 125 -4.18 6.09 3.80
CA ASN A 125 -5.37 6.44 3.05
C ASN A 125 -5.43 5.56 1.79
N THR A 126 -6.62 5.10 1.42
CA THR A 126 -6.83 4.28 0.22
C THR A 126 -7.82 4.94 -0.71
N CYS A 127 -7.62 4.75 -2.01
CA CYS A 127 -8.50 5.32 -3.02
C CYS A 127 -8.78 4.30 -4.12
N ARG A 128 -10.02 4.33 -4.60
CA ARG A 128 -10.44 3.65 -5.82
C ARG A 128 -11.09 4.66 -6.75
N PHE A 129 -10.47 4.86 -7.89
CA PHE A 129 -10.90 5.77 -8.94
C PHE A 129 -11.71 5.01 -9.99
N LYS A 130 -12.64 5.69 -10.68
CA LYS A 130 -13.40 5.09 -11.78
C LYS A 130 -12.58 4.82 -13.04
N SER A 131 -11.41 5.45 -13.15
CA SER A 131 -10.48 5.31 -14.26
C SER A 131 -9.06 5.50 -13.74
N ASN A 132 -8.08 5.07 -14.53
CA ASN A 132 -6.66 5.31 -14.26
C ASN A 132 -6.39 6.80 -14.05
N GLN A 133 -5.45 7.11 -13.17
CA GLN A 133 -5.11 8.48 -12.78
C GLN A 133 -3.62 8.73 -12.94
N ILE A 134 -3.27 9.94 -13.38
CA ILE A 134 -1.89 10.41 -13.36
C ILE A 134 -1.61 10.99 -11.97
N ILE A 135 -0.74 10.34 -11.21
CA ILE A 135 -0.38 10.74 -9.84
C ILE A 135 1.14 10.84 -9.77
N ASN A 136 1.65 12.03 -9.45
CA ASN A 136 3.10 12.32 -9.47
C ASN A 136 3.78 11.97 -10.81
N GLY A 137 3.05 12.14 -11.91
CA GLY A 137 3.54 11.81 -13.25
C GLY A 137 3.44 10.34 -13.63
N LEU A 138 3.03 9.46 -12.73
CA LEU A 138 2.83 8.03 -13.00
C LEU A 138 1.39 7.72 -13.33
N THR A 139 1.17 6.88 -14.35
CA THR A 139 -0.19 6.44 -14.72
C THR A 139 -0.62 5.26 -13.84
N CYS A 140 -1.22 5.55 -12.70
CA CYS A 140 -1.69 4.56 -11.74
C CYS A 140 -3.05 3.95 -12.15
N ASP A 141 -3.15 2.62 -11.99
CA ASP A 141 -4.40 1.87 -12.07
C ASP A 141 -5.40 2.36 -11.01
N GLY A 142 -6.65 2.54 -11.43
CA GLY A 142 -7.69 3.13 -10.60
C GLY A 142 -8.22 2.23 -9.48
N GLU A 143 -8.01 0.90 -9.53
CA GLU A 143 -8.69 -0.02 -8.62
C GLU A 143 -8.19 0.06 -7.17
N GLU A 144 -6.90 0.34 -6.99
CA GLU A 144 -6.28 0.43 -5.67
C GLU A 144 -5.05 1.34 -5.70
N VAL A 145 -5.19 2.53 -5.11
CA VAL A 145 -4.10 3.49 -4.90
C VAL A 145 -3.99 3.79 -3.40
N ILE A 146 -2.77 3.75 -2.89
CA ILE A 146 -2.48 3.94 -1.47
C ILE A 146 -1.69 5.24 -1.28
N PHE A 147 -2.11 6.03 -0.31
CA PHE A 147 -1.44 7.26 0.11
C PHE A 147 -1.03 7.18 1.58
N THR A 148 -0.05 8.00 1.98
CA THR A 148 0.18 8.29 3.39
C THR A 148 -0.99 9.09 3.97
N THR A 149 -1.03 9.24 5.29
CA THR A 149 -2.05 10.07 5.97
C THR A 149 -1.98 11.55 5.57
N GLU A 150 -0.82 12.00 5.08
CA GLU A 150 -0.55 13.34 4.54
C GLU A 150 -0.78 13.42 3.02
N TRP A 151 -1.38 12.39 2.42
CA TRP A 151 -1.74 12.33 1.00
C TRP A 151 -0.55 12.30 0.02
N ASN A 152 0.61 11.81 0.46
CA ASN A 152 1.70 11.48 -0.46
C ASN A 152 1.46 10.09 -1.07
N LEU A 153 1.71 9.92 -2.37
CA LEU A 153 1.59 8.61 -3.03
C LEU A 153 2.50 7.60 -2.34
N ARG A 154 1.91 6.53 -1.80
CA ARG A 154 2.62 5.45 -1.09
C ARG A 154 2.77 4.23 -1.97
N ALA A 155 1.74 3.86 -2.72
CA ALA A 155 1.82 2.76 -3.67
C ALA A 155 0.70 2.83 -4.73
N CYS A 156 1.00 2.34 -5.92
CA CYS A 156 0.00 2.06 -6.95
C CYS A 156 0.50 0.98 -7.91
N ILE A 157 -0.43 0.35 -8.63
CA ILE A 157 -0.10 -0.51 -9.77
C ILE A 157 -0.03 0.39 -11.01
N LEU A 158 1.01 0.23 -11.82
CA LEU A 158 1.09 0.95 -13.10
C LEU A 158 0.03 0.43 -14.07
N SER A 159 -0.71 1.33 -14.69
CA SER A 159 -1.72 0.97 -15.71
C SER A 159 -1.17 0.98 -17.14
N ASP A 160 -0.08 1.70 -17.36
CA ASP A 160 0.69 1.75 -18.60
C ASP A 160 2.18 1.60 -18.30
N ASP A 161 2.98 1.32 -19.34
CA ASP A 161 4.43 1.30 -19.21
C ASP A 161 4.92 2.71 -18.88
N ASP A 162 5.81 2.84 -17.89
CA ASP A 162 6.22 4.13 -17.37
C ASP A 162 7.68 4.14 -16.90
N THR A 163 8.23 5.31 -16.65
CA THR A 163 9.60 5.46 -16.15
C THR A 163 9.61 5.68 -14.64
N ILE A 164 10.16 4.71 -13.90
CA ILE A 164 10.39 4.82 -12.46
C ILE A 164 11.90 4.82 -12.20
N ALA A 165 12.38 5.80 -11.44
CA ALA A 165 13.80 5.89 -11.09
C ALA A 165 14.73 5.92 -12.33
N GLY A 166 14.25 6.44 -13.47
CA GLY A 166 14.98 6.46 -14.74
C GLY A 166 14.99 5.13 -15.51
N ASN A 167 14.23 4.13 -15.08
CA ASN A 167 14.13 2.82 -15.73
C ASN A 167 12.72 2.64 -16.31
N LEU A 168 12.62 2.11 -17.53
CA LEU A 168 11.35 1.74 -18.13
C LEU A 168 10.78 0.50 -17.45
N ILE A 169 9.60 0.63 -16.88
CA ILE A 169 8.90 -0.41 -16.11
C ILE A 169 7.57 -0.69 -16.81
N GLU A 170 7.27 -1.98 -17.04
CA GLU A 170 6.04 -2.39 -17.70
C GLU A 170 4.83 -2.20 -16.78
N LYS A 171 3.68 -1.97 -17.41
CA LYS A 171 2.36 -1.96 -16.77
C LYS A 171 2.11 -3.22 -15.95
N GLY A 172 1.24 -3.10 -14.96
CA GLY A 172 0.99 -4.17 -13.99
C GLY A 172 2.14 -4.36 -12.99
N THR A 173 3.14 -3.49 -12.98
CA THR A 173 4.13 -3.43 -11.90
C THR A 173 3.55 -2.67 -10.72
N LEU A 174 3.68 -3.23 -9.53
CA LEU A 174 3.40 -2.51 -8.30
C LEU A 174 4.60 -1.63 -7.94
N ALA A 175 4.40 -0.31 -7.88
CA ALA A 175 5.34 0.66 -7.36
C ALA A 175 4.98 1.06 -5.92
N LYS A 176 5.97 1.10 -5.03
CA LYS A 176 5.84 1.50 -3.62
C LYS A 176 6.94 2.49 -3.26
N PHE A 177 6.54 3.58 -2.61
CA PHE A 177 7.40 4.68 -2.20
C PHE A 177 7.52 4.67 -0.68
N ASP A 178 8.74 4.49 -0.17
CA ASP A 178 8.99 4.55 1.27
C ASP A 178 9.33 5.99 1.70
N GLU A 179 9.10 6.32 2.97
CA GLU A 179 9.34 7.67 3.54
C GLU A 179 10.81 8.11 3.48
N ASN A 180 11.75 7.16 3.44
CA ASN A 180 13.17 7.44 3.25
C ASN A 180 13.55 7.73 1.78
N GLY A 181 12.56 7.82 0.88
CA GLY A 181 12.73 8.04 -0.55
C GLY A 181 13.14 6.79 -1.34
N SER A 182 13.29 5.63 -0.70
CA SER A 182 13.53 4.38 -1.44
C SER A 182 12.28 4.02 -2.24
N ILE A 183 12.51 3.55 -3.47
CA ILE A 183 11.43 3.15 -4.37
C ILE A 183 11.53 1.64 -4.55
N TRP A 184 10.46 0.92 -4.25
CA TRP A 184 10.35 -0.52 -4.49
C TRP A 184 9.43 -0.76 -5.67
N ILE A 185 9.84 -1.65 -6.56
CA ILE A 185 8.99 -2.18 -7.62
C ILE A 185 8.87 -3.70 -7.50
N TYR A 186 7.68 -4.21 -7.80
CA TYR A 186 7.35 -5.62 -7.80
C TYR A 186 6.77 -5.98 -9.15
N CYS A 187 7.64 -6.47 -10.04
CA CYS A 187 7.31 -6.78 -11.43
C CYS A 187 6.79 -8.22 -11.54
N LEU A 188 5.77 -8.47 -12.37
CA LEU A 188 5.30 -9.85 -12.68
C LEU A 188 6.15 -10.55 -13.76
N TYR A 189 7.24 -9.91 -14.17
CA TYR A 189 8.22 -10.33 -15.17
C TYR A 189 9.63 -10.11 -14.61
N ASP A 190 10.64 -10.59 -15.33
CA ASP A 190 12.05 -10.46 -14.95
C ASP A 190 12.71 -9.29 -15.72
N PRO A 191 12.73 -8.06 -15.19
CA PRO A 191 13.28 -6.91 -15.92
C PRO A 191 14.81 -6.92 -15.97
N ILE A 192 15.36 -6.30 -17.01
CA ILE A 192 16.78 -5.90 -17.04
C ILE A 192 16.88 -4.46 -16.54
N ILE A 193 17.49 -4.27 -15.37
CA ILE A 193 17.65 -2.96 -14.72
C ILE A 193 19.13 -2.66 -14.58
N GLN A 194 19.58 -1.57 -15.22
CA GLN A 194 20.98 -1.12 -15.15
C GLN A 194 21.99 -2.22 -15.49
N GLY A 195 21.64 -3.10 -16.45
CA GLY A 195 22.47 -4.22 -16.89
C GLY A 195 22.31 -5.51 -16.06
N HIS A 196 21.51 -5.50 -15.00
CA HIS A 196 21.24 -6.68 -14.17
C HIS A 196 19.89 -7.32 -14.54
N HIS A 197 19.90 -8.64 -14.78
CA HIS A 197 18.69 -9.42 -15.00
C HIS A 197 18.04 -9.76 -13.66
N CYS A 198 17.02 -8.99 -13.29
CA CYS A 198 16.39 -9.03 -12.00
C CYS A 198 15.19 -9.99 -12.02
N LEU A 199 15.09 -10.83 -11.00
CA LEU A 199 13.96 -11.71 -10.76
C LEU A 199 12.75 -10.90 -10.30
N GLY A 200 11.66 -11.05 -11.04
CA GLY A 200 10.34 -10.54 -10.72
C GLY A 200 9.79 -11.07 -9.40
N THR A 201 8.67 -10.50 -8.97
CA THR A 201 7.95 -10.91 -7.77
C THR A 201 6.45 -10.92 -8.04
N ASN A 202 5.81 -12.06 -7.77
CA ASN A 202 4.37 -12.17 -7.81
C ASN A 202 3.74 -11.56 -6.55
N TYR A 203 3.55 -10.24 -6.55
CA TYR A 203 2.95 -9.52 -5.43
C TYR A 203 1.48 -9.90 -5.18
N LYS A 204 0.81 -10.57 -6.12
CA LYS A 204 -0.58 -11.03 -5.96
C LYS A 204 -0.74 -12.22 -5.00
N PHE A 205 0.33 -12.98 -4.75
CA PHE A 205 0.33 -14.19 -3.90
C PHE A 205 1.30 -14.06 -2.72
N TRP A 206 1.43 -12.85 -2.15
CA TRP A 206 2.55 -12.46 -1.30
C TRP A 206 2.73 -13.31 -0.02
N MET A 207 3.89 -13.97 0.07
CA MET A 207 4.44 -14.54 1.31
C MET A 207 5.72 -13.80 1.76
N GLY A 208 5.75 -12.48 1.62
CA GLY A 208 6.77 -11.64 2.25
C GLY A 208 8.20 -11.93 1.76
N GLY A 209 8.54 -11.43 0.58
CA GLY A 209 9.93 -11.45 0.12
C GLY A 209 10.08 -11.18 -1.36
N GLY A 210 10.99 -10.27 -1.71
CA GLY A 210 11.30 -9.92 -3.09
C GLY A 210 10.93 -8.51 -3.49
N GLY A 211 11.42 -8.10 -4.66
CA GLY A 211 11.28 -6.77 -5.22
C GLY A 211 12.62 -6.22 -5.68
N ILE A 212 12.56 -5.14 -6.44
CA ILE A 212 13.72 -4.37 -6.88
C ILE A 212 13.63 -3.02 -6.17
N CYS A 213 14.71 -2.60 -5.53
CA CYS A 213 14.75 -1.35 -4.77
C CYS A 213 15.72 -0.38 -5.42
N PHE A 214 15.34 0.89 -5.46
CA PHE A 214 16.16 1.99 -5.91
C PHE A 214 16.44 2.97 -4.77
N TYR A 215 17.60 3.61 -4.85
CA TYR A 215 17.88 4.85 -4.14
C TYR A 215 17.03 6.01 -4.72
N PRO A 216 16.84 7.11 -3.97
CA PRO A 216 16.10 8.28 -4.46
C PRO A 216 16.67 8.87 -5.76
N ASN A 217 17.99 8.72 -5.99
CA ASN A 217 18.64 9.17 -7.23
C ASN A 217 18.43 8.22 -8.43
N GLY A 218 17.70 7.13 -8.24
CA GLY A 218 17.38 6.13 -9.25
C GLY A 218 18.39 5.00 -9.42
N GLN A 219 19.52 5.02 -8.70
CA GLN A 219 20.49 3.94 -8.72
C GLN A 219 19.92 2.67 -8.07
N LEU A 220 20.25 1.52 -8.65
CA LEU A 220 19.81 0.23 -8.15
C LEU A 220 20.43 -0.01 -6.77
N LYS A 221 19.58 -0.25 -5.77
CA LYS A 221 19.96 -0.50 -4.37
C LYS A 221 19.96 -1.98 -4.02
N TYR A 222 18.94 -2.69 -4.52
CA TYR A 222 18.76 -4.10 -4.23
C TYR A 222 18.02 -4.80 -5.36
N PHE A 223 18.43 -6.02 -5.66
CA PHE A 223 17.71 -6.91 -6.55
C PHE A 223 18.00 -8.37 -6.21
N ARG A 224 17.19 -9.28 -6.75
CA ARG A 224 17.51 -10.71 -6.81
C ARG A 224 17.84 -11.04 -8.25
N PRO A 225 18.97 -11.67 -8.57
CA PRO A 225 19.22 -12.06 -9.95
C PRO A 225 18.45 -13.34 -10.30
N VAL A 226 18.09 -13.50 -11.58
CA VAL A 226 17.48 -14.74 -12.09
C VAL A 226 18.44 -15.93 -11.94
N ASP A 227 19.70 -15.72 -12.30
CA ASP A 227 20.78 -16.70 -12.23
C ASP A 227 21.95 -16.20 -11.38
N ASP A 228 22.91 -17.09 -11.05
CA ASP A 228 24.17 -16.64 -10.45
C ASP A 228 24.85 -15.62 -11.39
N VAL A 229 25.29 -14.49 -10.85
CA VAL A 229 25.80 -13.35 -11.63
C VAL A 229 27.13 -12.85 -11.08
N GLU A 230 28.03 -12.47 -11.98
CA GLU A 230 29.27 -11.81 -11.60
C GLU A 230 29.05 -10.30 -11.47
N VAL A 231 29.37 -9.74 -10.30
CA VAL A 231 29.33 -8.30 -10.04
C VAL A 231 30.73 -7.88 -9.61
N GLN A 232 31.40 -7.08 -10.44
CA GLN A 232 32.73 -6.52 -10.14
C GLN A 232 33.77 -7.57 -9.73
N GLY A 233 33.79 -8.72 -10.43
CA GLY A 233 34.72 -9.82 -10.15
C GLY A 233 34.23 -10.82 -9.09
N VAL A 234 33.07 -10.59 -8.46
CA VAL A 234 32.51 -11.47 -7.42
C VAL A 234 31.32 -12.24 -7.97
N TRP A 235 31.38 -13.57 -7.90
CA TRP A 235 30.26 -14.42 -8.29
C TRP A 235 29.21 -14.48 -7.17
N CYS A 236 28.10 -13.79 -7.38
CA CYS A 236 26.98 -13.67 -6.46
C CYS A 236 25.85 -14.63 -6.83
N ARG A 237 25.25 -15.24 -5.81
CA ARG A 237 24.29 -16.34 -5.93
C ARG A 237 22.88 -15.84 -6.19
N SER A 238 22.12 -16.53 -7.05
CA SER A 238 20.66 -16.39 -7.11
C SER A 238 19.98 -17.10 -5.93
N SER A 239 18.93 -16.49 -5.40
CA SER A 239 18.16 -17.05 -4.29
C SER A 239 16.70 -16.61 -4.38
N SER A 240 15.79 -17.58 -4.32
CA SER A 240 14.34 -17.34 -4.41
C SER A 240 13.72 -16.92 -3.08
N MET A 241 14.33 -17.26 -1.94
CA MET A 241 13.62 -17.21 -0.64
C MET A 241 14.03 -16.09 0.31
N THR A 242 15.24 -15.51 0.23
CA THR A 242 15.65 -14.55 1.29
C THR A 242 16.82 -13.62 0.97
N TRP A 243 17.63 -13.95 -0.03
CA TRP A 243 18.91 -13.27 -0.25
C TRP A 243 18.92 -12.64 -1.64
N GLY A 244 19.33 -11.38 -1.71
CA GLY A 244 19.57 -10.69 -2.97
C GLY A 244 20.94 -10.02 -2.94
N ILE A 245 21.22 -9.27 -3.98
CA ILE A 245 22.41 -8.45 -4.11
C ILE A 245 22.02 -7.04 -3.69
N SER A 246 22.79 -6.47 -2.77
CA SER A 246 22.67 -5.06 -2.42
C SER A 246 23.87 -4.30 -2.97
N LEU A 247 23.61 -3.10 -3.47
CA LEU A 247 24.60 -2.20 -4.03
C LEU A 247 24.62 -0.89 -3.21
N TYR A 248 25.76 -0.23 -3.19
CA TYR A 248 25.89 1.16 -2.77
C TYR A 248 25.24 2.09 -3.80
N GLU A 249 24.99 3.34 -3.40
CA GLU A 249 24.47 4.37 -4.31
C GLU A 249 25.43 4.67 -5.47
N SER A 250 26.72 4.36 -5.31
CA SER A 250 27.74 4.39 -6.36
C SER A 250 27.65 3.23 -7.37
N GLY A 251 26.72 2.29 -7.18
CA GLY A 251 26.56 1.06 -7.98
C GLY A 251 27.55 -0.05 -7.62
N LYS A 252 28.43 0.16 -6.64
CA LYS A 252 29.39 -0.85 -6.18
C LYS A 252 28.72 -1.93 -5.34
N LEU A 253 29.24 -3.14 -5.39
CA LEU A 253 28.74 -4.27 -4.62
C LEU A 253 28.86 -3.98 -3.12
N MET A 254 27.75 -4.03 -2.39
CA MET A 254 27.71 -3.86 -0.94
C MET A 254 27.57 -5.21 -0.23
N LYS A 255 26.71 -6.08 -0.75
CA LYS A 255 26.42 -7.36 -0.10
C LYS A 255 25.91 -8.40 -1.10
N CYS A 256 26.42 -9.63 -1.01
CA CYS A 256 25.82 -10.78 -1.68
C CYS A 256 26.22 -12.10 -1.00
N SER A 257 25.55 -13.20 -1.36
CA SER A 257 26.02 -14.54 -1.00
C SER A 257 26.86 -15.12 -2.14
N SER A 258 27.98 -15.74 -1.80
CA SER A 258 28.90 -16.36 -2.75
C SER A 258 28.25 -17.51 -3.54
N ALA A 259 28.31 -17.48 -4.87
CA ALA A 259 27.73 -18.51 -5.75
C ALA A 259 28.59 -19.78 -5.84
N LYS A 260 29.90 -19.66 -5.61
CA LYS A 260 30.89 -20.73 -5.69
C LYS A 260 32.06 -20.45 -4.75
N ASP A 261 32.90 -21.44 -4.53
CA ASP A 261 34.19 -21.20 -3.87
C ASP A 261 35.01 -20.25 -4.74
N GLN A 262 35.52 -19.16 -4.14
CA GLN A 262 36.23 -18.11 -4.87
C GLN A 262 37.23 -17.36 -4.00
N THR A 263 38.24 -16.76 -4.63
CA THR A 263 39.24 -15.93 -3.97
C THR A 263 38.99 -14.46 -4.30
N ILE A 264 38.86 -13.63 -3.27
CA ILE A 264 38.61 -12.18 -3.39
C ILE A 264 39.70 -11.46 -2.59
N GLY A 265 40.44 -10.54 -3.21
CA GLY A 265 41.54 -9.84 -2.54
C GLY A 265 42.61 -10.76 -1.95
N GLY A 266 42.80 -11.96 -2.53
CA GLY A 266 43.74 -12.97 -2.03
C GLY A 266 43.21 -13.86 -0.89
N VAL A 267 41.98 -13.67 -0.41
CA VAL A 267 41.34 -14.47 0.64
C VAL A 267 40.33 -15.44 0.02
N PHE A 268 40.32 -16.70 0.46
CA PHE A 268 39.41 -17.74 -0.01
C PHE A 268 38.08 -17.74 0.76
N TYR A 269 36.97 -17.75 0.03
CA TYR A 269 35.61 -17.80 0.57
C TYR A 269 34.84 -18.98 -0.03
N THR A 270 34.08 -19.70 0.80
CA THR A 270 33.30 -20.84 0.36
C THR A 270 31.96 -20.43 -0.25
N LYS A 271 31.37 -21.32 -1.03
CA LYS A 271 30.02 -21.17 -1.57
C LYS A 271 29.01 -20.96 -0.44
N LYS A 272 28.04 -20.09 -0.68
CA LYS A 272 26.97 -19.66 0.24
C LYS A 272 27.40 -18.76 1.40
N THR A 273 28.69 -18.46 1.57
CA THR A 273 29.12 -17.41 2.50
C THR A 273 28.51 -16.07 2.10
N THR A 274 27.91 -15.37 3.05
CA THR A 274 27.42 -14.00 2.89
C THR A 274 28.60 -13.06 3.06
N LEU A 275 28.85 -12.24 2.05
CA LEU A 275 29.93 -11.29 1.97
C LEU A 275 29.36 -9.87 2.05
N GLU A 276 29.99 -9.03 2.86
CA GLU A 276 29.74 -7.59 2.93
C GLU A 276 31.03 -6.86 2.57
N PHE A 277 30.89 -5.83 1.74
CA PHE A 277 31.99 -5.07 1.16
C PHE A 277 31.91 -3.62 1.61
N ASP A 278 33.06 -2.94 1.67
CA ASP A 278 33.09 -1.47 1.70
C ASP A 278 32.99 -0.87 0.29
N GLU A 279 32.96 0.46 0.18
CA GLU A 279 32.91 1.15 -1.11
C GLU A 279 34.19 1.01 -1.93
N ASP A 280 35.31 0.56 -1.37
CA ASP A 280 36.54 0.30 -2.13
C ASP A 280 36.57 -1.12 -2.71
N GLY A 281 35.58 -1.95 -2.37
CA GLY A 281 35.44 -3.33 -2.83
C GLY A 281 36.16 -4.35 -1.94
N ASN A 282 36.59 -3.96 -0.74
CA ASN A 282 37.21 -4.89 0.21
C ASN A 282 36.14 -5.59 1.03
N VAL A 283 36.33 -6.89 1.29
CA VAL A 283 35.44 -7.64 2.18
C VAL A 283 35.67 -7.21 3.63
N ILE A 284 34.65 -6.65 4.27
CA ILE A 284 34.68 -6.18 5.67
C ILE A 284 34.04 -7.16 6.65
N ASN A 285 33.20 -8.07 6.16
CA ASN A 285 32.53 -9.09 6.97
C ASN A 285 32.13 -10.29 6.10
N SER A 286 32.21 -11.50 6.69
CA SER A 286 31.83 -12.75 6.05
C SER A 286 31.14 -13.68 7.05
N LYS A 287 29.94 -14.20 6.71
CA LYS A 287 29.13 -15.07 7.57
C LYS A 287 28.59 -16.29 6.84
#